data_AF-A0A965INN7-F1
#
_entry.id   AF-A0A965INN7-F1
#
_cell.length_a   1.000
_cell.length_b   1.000
_cell.length_c   1.000
_cell.angle_alpha   90.00
_cell.angle_beta   90.00
_cell.angle_gamma   90.00
#
_symmetry.space_group_name_H-M   'P 1'
#
loop_
_entity.id
_entity.type
_entity.pdbx_description
1 polymer ?
#
loop_
_entity_poly.entity_id
_entity_poly.type
_entity_poly.pdbx_seq_one_letter_code
_entity_poly.pdbx_strand_id
1 'polypeptide(L)'
;NRFRRDQAQYMPSLSVPLPQPTNDSLVVNRWADYLVGRMFKPGYAYKKAGIMLSEITPITHLQSDWLEPSQAPSANLMNAVDALNKRFGRGFVKISTQGAFNQWKMRQESKSPNYTTDWASLPLVA
;
A
#
# COMPACT_ATOMS: atom_id res chain seq x y z
N ASN A 1 12.21 -12.91 -8.56
CA ASN A 1 13.44 -12.29 -8.02
C ASN A 1 14.48 -12.31 -9.14
N ARG A 2 14.79 -11.19 -9.79
CA ARG A 2 15.60 -11.18 -11.03
C ARG A 2 16.96 -11.87 -10.89
N PHE A 3 17.50 -11.91 -9.66
CA PHE A 3 18.80 -12.47 -9.33
C PHE A 3 18.79 -13.98 -9.04
N ARG A 4 17.61 -14.60 -8.86
CA ARG A 4 17.48 -16.06 -8.78
C ARG A 4 16.96 -16.58 -10.11
N ARG A 5 17.86 -17.20 -10.88
CA ARG A 5 17.53 -17.81 -12.19
C ARG A 5 16.95 -19.22 -12.03
N ASP A 6 17.13 -19.81 -10.85
CA ASP A 6 16.73 -21.16 -10.46
C ASP A 6 15.20 -21.33 -10.27
N GLN A 7 14.44 -20.23 -10.29
CA GLN A 7 12.99 -20.22 -10.08
C GLN A 7 12.28 -19.50 -11.22
N ALA A 8 11.09 -20.00 -11.59
CA ALA A 8 10.24 -19.34 -12.56
C ALA A 8 9.89 -17.92 -12.09
N GLN A 9 10.08 -16.95 -12.98
CA GLN A 9 9.83 -15.54 -12.68
C GLN A 9 8.49 -15.11 -13.24
N TYR A 10 7.74 -14.35 -12.45
CA TYR A 10 6.46 -13.78 -12.86
C TYR A 10 6.32 -12.39 -12.28
N MET A 11 6.10 -11.41 -13.16
CA MET A 11 6.09 -9.98 -12.85
C MET A 11 4.94 -9.30 -13.61
N PRO A 12 3.67 -9.61 -13.28
CA PRO A 12 2.53 -8.98 -13.93
C PRO A 12 2.39 -7.51 -13.48
N SER A 13 1.95 -6.65 -14.38
CA SER A 13 1.47 -5.29 -14.09
C SER A 13 0.14 -5.08 -14.79
N LEU A 14 -0.87 -4.58 -14.08
CA LEU A 14 -2.20 -4.31 -14.62
C LEU A 14 -2.67 -2.96 -14.08
N SER A 15 -3.23 -2.14 -14.97
CA SER A 15 -3.83 -0.86 -14.64
C SER A 15 -5.29 -0.88 -15.10
N VAL A 16 -6.20 -0.43 -14.25
CA VAL A 16 -7.63 -0.34 -14.56
C VAL A 16 -8.10 1.07 -14.23
N PRO A 17 -8.78 1.76 -15.16
CA PRO A 17 -9.38 3.05 -14.86
C PRO A 17 -10.53 2.86 -13.88
N LEU A 18 -10.57 3.70 -12.85
CA LEU A 18 -11.74 3.80 -11.98
C LEU A 18 -12.81 4.62 -12.71
N PRO A 19 -14.10 4.26 -12.59
CA PRO A 19 -15.15 4.96 -13.32
C PRO A 19 -15.37 6.38 -12.76
N GLN A 20 -15.10 6.59 -11.47
CA GLN A 20 -15.13 7.90 -10.81
C GLN A 20 -13.86 8.09 -9.96
N PRO A 21 -13.31 9.32 -9.88
CA PRO A 21 -12.23 9.62 -8.95
C PRO A 21 -12.74 9.42 -7.51
N THR A 22 -12.00 8.66 -6.71
CA THR A 22 -12.40 8.31 -5.34
C THR A 22 -11.27 8.56 -4.34
N ASN A 23 -11.65 9.05 -3.17
CA ASN A 23 -10.78 9.14 -1.99
C ASN A 23 -11.16 8.10 -0.92
N ASP A 24 -12.07 7.18 -1.23
CA ASP A 24 -12.50 6.13 -0.32
C ASP A 24 -11.53 4.94 -0.37
N SER A 25 -10.83 4.72 0.74
CA SER A 25 -9.87 3.62 0.88
C SER A 25 -10.51 2.23 0.76
N LEU A 26 -11.81 2.08 1.07
CA LEU A 26 -12.54 0.82 0.90
C LEU A 26 -12.75 0.49 -0.58
N VAL A 27 -13.10 1.49 -1.38
CA VAL A 27 -13.28 1.33 -2.84
C VAL A 27 -11.96 0.96 -3.48
N VAL A 28 -10.88 1.67 -3.14
CA VAL A 28 -9.53 1.38 -3.64
C VAL A 28 -9.10 -0.05 -3.25
N ASN A 29 -9.32 -0.47 -2.01
CA ASN A 29 -9.00 -1.83 -1.56
C ASN A 29 -9.78 -2.90 -2.31
N ARG A 30 -11.07 -2.67 -2.62
CA ARG A 30 -11.88 -3.61 -3.39
C ARG A 30 -11.33 -3.82 -4.80
N TRP A 31 -10.95 -2.74 -5.48
CA TRP A 31 -10.33 -2.82 -6.80
C TRP A 31 -8.94 -3.47 -6.74
N ALA A 32 -8.14 -3.16 -5.72
CA ALA A 32 -6.84 -3.78 -5.52
C ALA A 32 -6.96 -5.31 -5.34
N ASP A 33 -7.90 -5.77 -4.50
CA ASP A 33 -8.14 -7.20 -4.29
C ASP A 33 -8.57 -7.92 -5.59
N TYR A 34 -9.48 -7.28 -6.33
CA TYR A 34 -9.91 -7.79 -7.64
C TYR A 34 -8.75 -7.92 -8.64
N LEU A 35 -7.86 -6.92 -8.72
CA LEU A 35 -6.69 -6.96 -9.60
C LEU A 35 -5.70 -8.04 -9.17
N VAL A 36 -5.44 -8.15 -7.87
CA VAL A 36 -4.56 -9.19 -7.32
C VAL A 36 -5.12 -10.57 -7.64
N GLY A 37 -6.42 -10.81 -7.49
CA GLY A 37 -7.06 -12.08 -7.84
C GLY A 37 -6.87 -12.48 -9.31
N ARG A 38 -6.89 -11.50 -10.23
CA ARG A 38 -6.63 -11.74 -11.65
C ARG A 38 -5.17 -11.96 -11.99
N MET A 39 -4.28 -11.29 -11.26
CA MET A 39 -2.84 -11.35 -11.49
C MET A 39 -2.18 -12.51 -10.75
N PHE A 40 -2.82 -13.08 -9.72
CA PHE A 40 -2.23 -14.15 -8.94
C PHE A 40 -2.23 -15.47 -9.70
N LYS A 41 -1.03 -16.02 -9.89
CA LYS A 41 -0.81 -17.39 -10.39
C LYS A 41 -0.17 -18.26 -9.31
N PRO A 42 -0.74 -19.44 -9.03
CA PRO A 42 -0.11 -20.42 -8.13
C PRO A 42 1.20 -20.93 -8.74
N GLY A 43 2.13 -21.36 -7.88
CA GLY A 43 3.44 -21.90 -8.30
C GLY A 43 4.55 -20.87 -8.50
N TYR A 44 4.27 -19.57 -8.34
CA TYR A 44 5.27 -18.51 -8.40
C TYR A 44 5.56 -17.91 -7.03
N ALA A 45 6.83 -17.61 -6.76
CA ALA A 45 7.26 -16.93 -5.54
C ALA A 45 7.24 -15.40 -5.72
N TYR A 46 6.24 -14.74 -5.12
CA TYR A 46 6.12 -13.28 -5.11
C TYR A 46 6.99 -12.67 -4.01
N LYS A 47 7.81 -11.66 -4.37
CA LYS A 47 8.70 -10.96 -3.42
C LYS A 47 8.15 -9.62 -2.95
N LYS A 48 7.47 -8.89 -3.84
CA LYS A 48 6.95 -7.54 -3.59
C LYS A 48 5.71 -7.34 -4.45
N ALA A 49 4.72 -6.69 -3.86
CA ALA A 49 3.56 -6.12 -4.56
C ALA A 49 3.49 -4.62 -4.23
N GLY A 50 2.88 -3.85 -5.13
CA GLY A 50 2.67 -2.42 -4.93
C GLY A 50 1.43 -1.99 -5.69
N ILE A 51 0.73 -1.00 -5.13
CA ILE A 51 -0.41 -0.34 -5.76
C ILE A 51 0.07 1.05 -6.16
N MET A 52 -0.25 1.45 -7.39
CA MET A 52 0.04 2.79 -7.89
C MET A 52 -1.29 3.45 -8.22
N LEU A 53 -1.51 4.64 -7.65
CA LEU A 53 -2.63 5.50 -8.00
C LEU A 53 -2.13 6.55 -8.99
N SER A 54 -2.76 6.62 -10.15
CA SER A 54 -2.49 7.61 -11.21
C SER A 54 -3.68 8.56 -11.33
N GLU A 55 -3.52 9.68 -12.07
CA GLU A 55 -4.60 10.65 -12.32
C GLU A 55 -5.18 11.27 -11.03
N ILE A 56 -4.32 11.74 -10.13
CA ILE A 56 -4.76 12.38 -8.87
C ILE A 56 -5.30 13.77 -9.18
N THR A 57 -6.60 13.96 -8.95
CA THR A 57 -7.29 15.23 -9.15
C THR A 57 -7.69 15.88 -7.82
N PRO A 58 -7.77 17.24 -7.76
CA PRO A 58 -8.31 17.91 -6.59
C PRO A 58 -9.79 17.58 -6.39
N ILE A 59 -10.21 17.43 -5.13
CA ILE A 59 -11.61 17.14 -4.76
C ILE A 59 -12.59 18.21 -5.31
N THR A 60 -12.11 19.43 -5.55
CA THR A 60 -12.89 20.53 -6.11
C THR A 60 -13.28 20.34 -7.59
N HIS A 61 -12.60 19.45 -8.32
CA HIS A 61 -12.81 19.19 -9.74
C HIS A 61 -13.36 17.78 -9.97
N LEU A 62 -14.52 17.49 -9.38
CA LEU A 62 -15.20 16.22 -9.56
C LEU A 62 -16.09 16.28 -10.80
N GLN A 63 -15.67 15.62 -11.89
CA GLN A 63 -16.48 15.47 -13.07
C GLN A 63 -17.47 14.33 -12.82
N SER A 64 -18.77 14.65 -12.76
CA SER A 64 -19.83 13.65 -12.70
C SER A 64 -20.00 12.99 -14.06
N ASP A 65 -20.00 11.67 -14.08
CA ASP A 65 -20.39 10.92 -15.27
C ASP A 65 -21.91 11.03 -15.48
N TRP A 66 -22.35 10.99 -16.74
CA TRP A 66 -23.78 10.97 -17.08
C TRP A 66 -24.38 9.57 -16.96
N LEU A 67 -23.55 8.54 -17.08
CA LEU A 67 -23.99 7.14 -17.10
C LEU A 67 -24.00 6.49 -15.71
N GLU A 68 -23.14 6.95 -14.81
CA GLU A 68 -23.10 6.46 -13.44
C GLU A 68 -23.66 7.49 -12.46
N PRO A 69 -24.58 7.10 -11.56
CA PRO A 69 -25.03 7.99 -10.51
C PRO A 69 -23.85 8.37 -9.62
N SER A 70 -23.79 9.63 -9.19
CA SER A 70 -22.79 10.09 -8.23
C SER A 70 -22.97 9.30 -6.94
N GLN A 71 -22.03 8.42 -6.61
CA GLN A 71 -22.02 7.79 -5.30
C GLN A 71 -21.67 8.90 -4.30
N ALA A 72 -22.61 9.24 -3.42
CA ALA A 72 -22.33 10.20 -2.36
C ALA A 72 -21.12 9.69 -1.60
N PRO A 73 -19.99 10.42 -1.58
CA PRO A 73 -18.78 9.92 -0.96
C PRO A 73 -19.09 9.65 0.51
N SER A 74 -18.56 8.55 1.05
CA SER A 74 -18.49 8.23 2.47
C SER A 74 -17.60 9.21 3.23
N ALA A 75 -17.64 10.51 2.88
CA ALA A 75 -16.74 11.55 3.35
C ALA A 75 -16.74 11.60 4.87
N ASN A 76 -17.90 11.42 5.52
CA ASN A 76 -17.99 11.39 6.97
C ASN A 76 -17.19 10.23 7.60
N LEU A 77 -17.23 9.05 6.98
CA LEU A 77 -16.50 7.88 7.45
C LEU A 77 -14.99 8.07 7.26
N MET A 78 -14.56 8.48 6.06
CA MET A 78 -13.14 8.70 5.77
C MET A 78 -12.57 9.84 6.63
N ASN A 79 -13.33 10.93 6.82
CA ASN A 79 -12.94 12.02 7.72
C ASN A 79 -12.79 11.55 9.18
N ALA A 80 -13.68 10.68 9.66
CA ALA A 80 -13.58 10.13 11.01
C ALA A 80 -12.33 9.24 11.17
N VAL A 81 -12.06 8.38 10.19
CA VAL A 81 -10.86 7.53 10.17
C VAL A 81 -9.59 8.39 10.15
N ASP A 82 -9.56 9.43 9.33
CA ASP A 82 -8.43 10.34 9.25
C ASP A 82 -8.23 11.15 10.53
N ALA A 83 -9.32 11.61 11.17
CA ALA A 83 -9.26 12.29 12.44
C ALA A 83 -8.68 11.40 13.55
N LEU A 84 -9.07 10.13 13.60
CA LEU A 84 -8.53 9.15 14.54
C LEU A 84 -7.04 8.88 14.28
N ASN A 85 -6.65 8.70 13.01
CA ASN A 85 -5.25 8.52 12.63
C ASN A 85 -4.38 9.76 12.93
N LYS A 86 -4.93 10.97 12.84
CA LYS A 86 -4.23 12.20 13.24
C LYS A 86 -4.07 12.29 14.76
N ARG A 87 -5.09 11.89 15.52
CA ARG A 87 -5.09 12.01 16.99
C ARG A 87 -4.23 10.95 17.69
N PHE A 88 -4.28 9.71 17.23
CA PHE A 88 -3.66 8.56 17.91
C PHE A 88 -2.39 8.04 17.23
N GLY A 89 -1.99 8.66 16.12
CA GLY A 89 -0.81 8.29 15.35
C GLY A 89 -1.13 7.53 14.07
N ARG A 90 -0.18 7.59 13.12
CA ARG A 90 -0.36 7.05 11.76
C ARG A 90 -0.66 5.55 11.79
N GLY A 91 -1.81 5.18 11.25
CA GLY A 91 -2.24 3.78 11.14
C GLY A 91 -2.82 3.20 12.43
N PHE A 92 -3.34 4.05 13.33
CA PHE A 92 -4.12 3.63 14.48
C PHE A 92 -5.42 2.94 14.05
N VAL A 93 -6.13 3.53 13.10
CA VAL A 93 -7.29 2.92 12.43
C VAL A 93 -6.87 2.49 11.04
N LYS A 94 -6.96 1.19 10.77
CA LYS A 94 -6.67 0.60 9.47
C LYS A 94 -7.92 -0.02 8.89
N ILE A 95 -8.07 0.19 7.60
CA ILE A 95 -9.16 -0.38 6.82
C ILE A 95 -8.62 -1.71 6.27
N SER A 96 -9.19 -2.83 6.73
CA SER A 96 -8.80 -4.23 6.42
C SER A 96 -7.81 -4.89 7.40
N THR A 97 -7.58 -6.20 7.22
CA THR A 97 -6.66 -7.09 7.95
C THR A 97 -5.17 -6.76 7.74
N GLN A 98 -4.86 -5.59 7.17
CA GLN A 98 -3.50 -5.09 6.97
C GLN A 98 -2.80 -4.82 8.30
N GLY A 99 -2.26 -5.88 8.92
CA GLY A 99 -1.36 -5.78 10.06
C GLY A 99 -1.80 -6.50 11.33
N ALA A 100 -2.70 -7.48 11.27
CA ALA A 100 -2.85 -8.42 12.40
C ALA A 100 -1.55 -9.22 12.65
N PHE A 101 -0.71 -9.38 11.62
CA PHE A 101 0.53 -10.13 11.67
C PHE A 101 1.70 -9.23 11.27
N ASN A 102 2.35 -8.65 12.29
CA ASN A 102 3.63 -7.95 12.24
C ASN A 102 3.68 -6.60 11.48
N GLN A 103 4.25 -5.58 12.13
CA GLN A 103 4.68 -4.37 11.44
C GLN A 103 5.78 -4.76 10.45
N TRP A 104 5.59 -4.45 9.16
CA TRP A 104 6.62 -4.63 8.15
C TRP A 104 7.89 -3.87 8.57
N LYS A 105 8.90 -4.59 9.03
CA LYS A 105 10.22 -4.05 9.38
C LYS A 105 11.15 -4.30 8.21
N MET A 106 11.92 -3.28 7.81
CA MET A 106 12.97 -3.49 6.80
C MET A 106 13.92 -4.59 7.28
N ARG A 107 14.20 -5.56 6.40
CA ARG A 107 15.20 -6.61 6.64
C ARG A 107 16.59 -5.97 6.57
N GLN A 108 17.13 -5.59 7.73
CA GLN A 108 18.40 -4.87 7.89
C GLN A 108 19.59 -5.82 8.16
N GLU A 109 19.55 -7.05 7.64
CA GLU A 109 20.59 -8.07 7.90
C GLU A 109 21.97 -7.70 7.33
N SER A 110 22.04 -6.82 6.33
CA SER A 110 23.30 -6.29 5.78
C SER A 110 23.54 -4.83 6.16
N LYS A 111 22.89 -4.35 7.22
CA LYS A 111 23.13 -2.98 7.70
C LYS A 111 24.46 -2.95 8.45
N SER A 112 25.37 -2.06 8.05
CA SER A 112 26.59 -1.79 8.81
C SER A 112 26.22 -1.24 10.21
N PRO A 113 27.04 -1.49 11.24
CA PRO A 113 26.86 -0.86 12.53
C PRO A 113 26.77 0.67 12.41
N ASN A 114 25.99 1.30 13.27
CA ASN A 114 25.73 2.74 13.26
C ASN A 114 26.88 3.53 13.91
N TYR A 115 28.10 3.41 13.39
CA TYR A 115 29.32 3.91 14.05
C TYR A 115 29.28 5.40 14.45
N THR A 116 28.52 6.23 13.73
CA THR A 116 28.42 7.67 13.98
C THR A 116 27.21 8.09 14.80
N THR A 117 26.24 7.19 15.00
CA THR A 117 24.93 7.54 15.57
C THR A 117 24.56 6.71 16.80
N ASP A 118 25.29 5.63 17.06
CA ASP A 118 25.06 4.75 18.21
C ASP A 118 26.39 4.33 18.83
N TRP A 119 26.65 4.84 20.04
CA TRP A 119 27.87 4.58 20.80
C TRP A 119 28.06 3.09 21.11
N ALA A 120 26.97 2.32 21.24
CA ALA A 120 27.04 0.87 21.50
C ALA A 120 27.50 0.07 20.26
N SER A 121 27.54 0.70 19.09
CA SER A 121 27.92 0.07 17.83
C SER A 121 29.37 0.33 17.42
N LEU A 122 30.14 1.03 18.26
CA LEU A 122 31.57 1.27 18.06
C LEU A 122 32.38 -0.02 18.27
N PRO A 123 33.41 -0.26 17.45
CA PRO A 123 34.30 -1.41 17.64
C PRO A 123 35.14 -1.20 18.92
N LEU A 124 35.10 -2.18 19.83
CA LEU A 124 35.98 -2.24 20.99
C LEU A 124 37.36 -2.72 20.52
N VAL A 125 38.39 -1.92 20.78
CA VAL A 125 39.79 -2.32 20.60
C VAL A 125 40.24 -3.04 21.86
N ALA A 126 40.79 -4.24 21.71
CA ALA A 126 41.38 -5.04 22.78
C ALA A 126 42.83 -4.62 23.06
#